data_AF-A0A174QSG4-F1
#
_entry.id   AF-A0A174QSG4-F1
#
_cell.length_a   1.000
_cell.length_b   1.000
_cell.length_c   1.000
_cell.angle_alpha   90.00
_cell.angle_beta   90.00
_cell.angle_gamma   90.00
#
_symmetry.space_group_name_H-M   'P 1'
#
loop_
_entity.id
_entity.type
_entity.pdbx_description
1 polymer ?
#
loop_
_entity_poly.entity_id
_entity_poly.type
_entity_poly.pdbx_seq_one_letter_code
_entity_poly.pdbx_strand_id
1 'polypeptide(L)'
;MQLGEKHYRCMEMIIEGNKITEIAKLLGASRQSIYNWLDNDEFKAELNKQRQEIKKQGQDKILSKFDIYLNKIHDIALNSPSDNVKLNALEFLVEHVLGKATSKIEQTTKEDTKNNKQEDIDDLLKELEEDHIIIKKPNSKAI
;
A
#
# COMPACT_ATOMS: atom_id res chain seq x y z
N MET A 1 -15.32 18.14 -9.17
CA MET A 1 -15.47 19.11 -8.06
C MET A 1 -14.31 20.11 -8.13
N GLN A 2 -14.46 21.35 -7.64
CA GLN A 2 -13.29 22.23 -7.48
C GLN A 2 -12.60 21.94 -6.15
N LEU A 3 -11.31 21.60 -6.20
CA LEU A 3 -10.50 21.39 -4.99
C LEU A 3 -10.26 22.73 -4.27
N GLY A 4 -10.21 22.66 -2.96
CA GLY A 4 -10.12 23.83 -2.08
C GLY A 4 -9.40 23.43 -0.80
N GLU A 5 -9.16 24.39 0.08
CA GLU A 5 -8.32 24.21 1.27
C GLU A 5 -8.75 23.01 2.14
N LYS A 6 -10.06 22.86 2.39
CA LYS A 6 -10.58 21.71 3.16
C LYS A 6 -10.29 20.37 2.50
N HIS A 7 -10.29 20.31 1.17
CA HIS A 7 -10.00 19.09 0.43
C HIS A 7 -8.53 18.70 0.58
N TYR A 8 -7.60 19.65 0.41
CA TYR A 8 -6.17 19.40 0.61
C TYR A 8 -5.83 19.01 2.05
N ARG A 9 -6.41 19.72 3.04
CA ARG A 9 -6.25 19.35 4.46
C ARG A 9 -6.80 17.95 4.74
N CYS A 10 -7.94 17.58 4.12
CA CYS A 10 -8.47 16.23 4.22
C CYS A 10 -7.50 15.18 3.63
N MET A 11 -6.92 15.44 2.46
CA MET A 11 -5.95 14.54 1.82
C MET A 11 -4.71 14.33 2.70
N GLU A 12 -4.15 15.41 3.24
CA GLU A 12 -3.00 15.37 4.16
C GLU A 12 -3.31 14.46 5.36
N MET A 13 -4.44 14.67 6.02
CA MET A 13 -4.84 13.87 7.17
C MET A 13 -5.13 12.40 6.80
N ILE A 14 -5.64 12.12 5.60
CA ILE A 14 -5.80 10.75 5.09
C ILE A 14 -4.44 10.08 4.89
N ILE A 15 -3.47 10.80 4.32
CA ILE A 15 -2.11 10.29 4.08
C ILE A 15 -1.40 9.99 5.41
N GLU A 16 -1.61 10.83 6.43
CA GLU A 16 -1.11 10.60 7.79
C GLU A 16 -1.78 9.41 8.51
N GLY A 17 -2.88 8.86 7.96
CA GLY A 17 -3.57 7.70 8.52
C GLY A 17 -4.65 8.04 9.55
N ASN A 18 -5.11 9.29 9.63
CA ASN A 18 -6.18 9.68 10.54
C ASN A 18 -7.52 9.03 10.14
N LYS A 19 -8.39 8.76 11.13
CA LYS A 19 -9.72 8.19 10.85
C LYS A 19 -10.65 9.25 10.26
N ILE A 20 -11.52 8.87 9.32
CA ILE A 20 -12.52 9.77 8.71
C ILE A 20 -13.40 10.46 9.78
N THR A 21 -13.70 9.79 10.89
CA THR A 21 -14.43 10.38 12.03
C THR A 21 -13.70 11.54 12.70
N GLU A 22 -12.37 11.49 12.76
CA GLU A 22 -11.53 12.53 13.37
C GLU A 22 -11.33 13.68 12.38
N ILE A 23 -11.07 13.36 11.12
CA ILE A 23 -10.95 14.32 10.02
C ILE A 23 -12.24 15.16 9.89
N ALA A 24 -13.41 14.51 9.92
CA ALA A 24 -14.71 15.20 9.89
C ALA A 24 -14.84 16.23 11.02
N LYS A 25 -14.46 15.86 12.25
CA LYS A 25 -14.50 16.76 13.41
C LYS A 25 -13.54 17.93 13.24
N LEU A 26 -12.30 17.66 12.82
CA LEU A 26 -11.25 18.67 12.71
C LEU A 26 -11.49 19.66 11.56
N LEU A 27 -12.10 19.22 10.44
CA LEU A 27 -12.43 20.08 9.30
C LEU A 27 -13.80 20.77 9.40
N GLY A 28 -14.59 20.43 10.42
CA GLY A 28 -15.98 20.87 10.53
C GLY A 28 -16.82 20.43 9.33
N ALA A 29 -16.63 19.20 8.86
CA ALA A 29 -17.34 18.60 7.73
C ALA A 29 -18.12 17.37 8.20
N SER A 30 -19.18 16.99 7.47
CA SER A 30 -19.86 15.73 7.75
C SER A 30 -19.02 14.56 7.23
N ARG A 31 -19.09 13.39 7.88
CA ARG A 31 -18.43 12.17 7.39
C ARG A 31 -18.90 11.82 5.97
N GLN A 32 -20.20 11.99 5.70
CA GLN A 32 -20.76 11.75 4.38
C GLN A 32 -20.13 12.65 3.32
N SER A 33 -19.86 13.91 3.63
CA SER A 33 -19.18 14.83 2.72
C SER A 33 -17.77 14.31 2.36
N ILE A 34 -17.03 13.78 3.33
CA ILE A 34 -15.70 13.21 3.07
C ILE A 34 -15.81 11.97 2.19
N TYR A 35 -16.77 11.07 2.43
CA TYR A 35 -16.99 9.93 1.53
C TYR A 35 -17.35 10.38 0.11
N ASN A 36 -18.22 11.39 -0.03
CA ASN A 36 -18.54 11.94 -1.35
C ASN A 36 -17.32 12.59 -2.04
N TRP A 37 -16.39 13.18 -1.27
CA TRP A 37 -15.12 13.67 -1.82
C TRP A 37 -14.22 12.52 -2.23
N LEU A 38 -14.11 11.49 -1.41
CA LEU A 38 -13.37 10.29 -1.72
C LEU A 38 -13.89 9.63 -2.99
N ASP A 39 -15.18 9.69 -3.28
CA ASP A 39 -15.77 9.17 -4.52
C ASP A 39 -15.59 10.07 -5.75
N ASN A 40 -15.12 11.31 -5.57
CA ASN A 40 -14.94 12.24 -6.68
C ASN A 40 -13.60 12.01 -7.40
N ASP A 41 -13.64 11.82 -8.72
CA ASP A 41 -12.46 11.54 -9.54
C ASP A 41 -11.31 12.55 -9.38
N GLU A 42 -11.62 13.85 -9.31
CA GLU A 42 -10.60 14.91 -9.14
C GLU A 42 -9.87 14.77 -7.79
N PHE A 43 -10.64 14.51 -6.73
CA PHE A 43 -10.08 14.32 -5.39
C PHE A 43 -9.27 13.03 -5.31
N LYS A 44 -9.78 11.92 -5.87
CA LYS A 44 -9.05 10.64 -5.98
C LYS A 44 -7.73 10.81 -6.72
N ALA A 45 -7.75 11.49 -7.86
CA ALA A 45 -6.57 11.71 -8.69
C ALA A 45 -5.48 12.48 -7.94
N GLU A 46 -5.83 13.59 -7.28
CA GLU A 46 -4.87 14.40 -6.54
C GLU A 46 -4.36 13.69 -5.29
N LEU A 47 -5.22 12.96 -4.56
CA LEU A 47 -4.80 12.14 -3.41
C LEU A 47 -3.79 11.06 -3.84
N ASN A 48 -4.07 10.37 -4.96
CA ASN A 48 -3.16 9.36 -5.49
C ASN A 48 -1.84 9.96 -5.96
N LYS A 49 -1.86 11.11 -6.62
CA LYS A 49 -0.66 11.84 -7.01
C LYS A 49 0.20 12.21 -5.79
N GLN A 50 -0.39 12.72 -4.71
CA GLN A 50 0.35 13.02 -3.49
C GLN A 50 0.98 11.76 -2.86
N ARG A 51 0.24 10.64 -2.82
CA ARG A 51 0.79 9.35 -2.35
C ARG A 51 1.97 8.88 -3.20
N GLN A 52 1.87 9.00 -4.54
CA GLN A 52 2.94 8.63 -5.46
C GLN A 52 4.17 9.52 -5.26
N GLU A 53 3.97 10.82 -5.08
CA GLU A 53 5.06 11.77 -4.85
C GLU A 53 5.81 11.45 -3.54
N ILE A 54 5.09 11.16 -2.45
CA ILE A 54 5.72 10.74 -1.18
C ILE A 54 6.51 9.43 -1.36
N LYS A 55 5.93 8.45 -2.08
CA LYS A 55 6.63 7.20 -2.38
C LYS A 55 7.92 7.45 -3.16
N LYS A 56 7.85 8.28 -4.20
CA LYS A 56 9.00 8.67 -5.03
C LYS A 56 10.06 9.37 -4.20
N GLN A 57 9.69 10.34 -3.36
CA GLN A 57 10.61 11.02 -2.45
C GLN A 57 11.30 10.04 -1.48
N GLY A 58 10.56 9.06 -0.96
CA GLY A 58 11.12 7.99 -0.15
C GLY A 58 12.13 7.14 -0.91
N GLN A 59 11.81 6.76 -2.15
CA GLN A 59 12.71 6.01 -3.03
C GLN A 59 13.98 6.81 -3.34
N ASP A 60 13.85 8.08 -3.72
CA ASP A 60 14.98 8.97 -4.02
C ASP A 60 15.88 9.15 -2.78
N LYS A 61 15.28 9.24 -1.58
CA LYS A 61 16.03 9.31 -0.32
C LYS A 61 16.81 8.04 -0.04
N ILE A 62 16.26 6.86 -0.31
CA ILE A 62 16.98 5.58 -0.19
C ILE A 62 18.09 5.50 -1.23
N LEU A 63 17.79 5.85 -2.49
CA LEU A 63 18.74 5.83 -3.59
C LEU A 63 19.95 6.75 -3.33
N SER A 64 19.70 7.95 -2.79
CA SER A 64 20.78 8.89 -2.42
C SER A 64 21.77 8.34 -1.39
N LYS A 65 21.36 7.31 -0.63
CA LYS A 65 22.17 6.64 0.41
C LYS A 65 22.55 5.21 0.03
N PHE A 66 22.30 4.82 -1.22
CA PHE A 66 22.47 3.45 -1.68
C PHE A 66 23.90 2.93 -1.42
N ASP A 67 24.92 3.74 -1.71
CA ASP A 67 26.32 3.41 -1.45
C ASP A 67 26.61 3.13 0.04
N ILE A 68 26.03 3.93 0.95
CA ILE A 68 26.15 3.70 2.40
C ILE A 68 25.53 2.35 2.80
N TYR A 69 24.38 2.00 2.22
CA TYR A 69 23.73 0.72 2.50
C TYR A 69 24.54 -0.44 1.93
N LEU A 70 25.09 -0.30 0.73
CA LEU A 70 25.95 -1.30 0.10
C LEU A 70 27.21 -1.55 0.93
N ASN A 71 27.89 -0.49 1.37
CA ASN A 71 29.07 -0.58 2.22
C ASN A 71 28.78 -1.28 3.56
N LYS A 72 27.61 -1.05 4.15
CA LYS A 72 27.18 -1.77 5.36
C LYS A 72 26.91 -3.24 5.12
N ILE A 73 26.26 -3.60 4.00
CA ILE A 73 26.04 -5.01 3.63
C ILE A 73 27.39 -5.70 3.42
N HIS A 74 28.33 -5.04 2.74
CA HIS A 74 29.68 -5.55 2.56
C HIS A 74 30.42 -5.76 3.89
N ASP A 75 30.32 -4.81 4.83
CA ASP A 75 30.89 -4.96 6.18
C ASP A 75 30.29 -6.17 6.93
N ILE A 76 28.96 -6.32 6.90
CA ILE A 76 28.27 -7.47 7.51
C ILE A 76 28.74 -8.80 6.90
N ALA A 77 28.90 -8.84 5.58
CA ALA A 77 29.35 -10.03 4.85
C ALA A 77 30.74 -10.50 5.29
N LEU A 78 31.63 -9.57 5.65
CA LEU A 78 33.01 -9.87 6.01
C LEU A 78 33.22 -10.03 7.52
N ASN A 79 32.51 -9.25 8.34
CA ASN A 79 32.86 -9.06 9.74
C ASN A 79 31.80 -9.58 10.73
N SER A 80 30.63 -10.04 10.26
CA SER A 80 29.60 -10.57 11.18
C SER A 80 30.09 -11.82 11.91
N PRO A 81 29.81 -11.96 13.23
CA PRO A 81 30.19 -13.14 14.00
C PRO A 81 29.35 -14.38 13.66
N SER A 82 28.22 -14.21 12.95
CA SER A 82 27.34 -15.31 12.55
C SER A 82 27.59 -15.70 11.10
N ASP A 83 28.02 -16.95 10.88
CA ASP A 83 28.24 -17.49 9.53
C ASP A 83 26.97 -17.44 8.68
N ASN A 84 25.79 -17.67 9.28
CA ASN A 84 24.52 -17.58 8.57
C ASN A 84 24.23 -16.16 8.08
N VAL A 85 24.53 -15.14 8.90
CA VAL A 85 24.36 -13.73 8.50
C VAL A 85 25.34 -13.34 7.40
N LYS A 86 26.60 -13.80 7.49
CA LYS A 86 27.59 -13.60 6.42
C LYS A 86 27.15 -14.26 5.12
N LEU A 87 26.72 -15.52 5.19
CA LEU A 87 26.24 -16.26 4.03
C LEU A 87 25.08 -15.54 3.35
N ASN A 88 24.07 -15.11 4.11
CA ASN A 88 22.93 -14.37 3.56
C ASN A 88 23.33 -13.05 2.89
N ALA A 89 24.26 -12.29 3.48
CA ALA A 89 24.75 -11.04 2.91
C ALA A 89 25.58 -11.28 1.63
N LEU A 90 26.44 -12.31 1.64
CA LEU A 90 27.23 -12.73 0.47
C LEU A 90 26.33 -13.23 -0.67
N GLU A 91 25.33 -14.07 -0.35
CA GLU A 91 24.34 -14.56 -1.31
C GLU A 91 23.59 -13.39 -1.95
N PHE A 92 23.08 -12.44 -1.16
CA PHE A 92 22.43 -11.24 -1.66
C PHE A 92 23.30 -10.45 -2.66
N LEU A 93 24.59 -10.27 -2.36
CA LEU A 93 25.53 -9.55 -3.22
C LEU A 93 25.83 -10.32 -4.52
N VAL A 94 26.05 -11.63 -4.43
CA VAL A 94 26.34 -12.50 -5.59
C VAL A 94 25.11 -12.58 -6.51
N GLU A 95 23.92 -12.79 -5.94
CA GLU A 95 22.66 -12.86 -6.69
C GLU A 95 22.32 -11.55 -7.41
N HIS A 96 22.72 -10.38 -6.88
CA HIS A 96 22.52 -9.10 -7.57
C HIS A 96 23.41 -8.93 -8.81
N VAL A 97 24.50 -9.69 -8.92
CA VAL A 97 25.43 -9.64 -10.06
C VAL A 97 25.13 -10.75 -11.06
N LEU A 98 24.92 -11.98 -10.57
CA LEU A 98 24.77 -13.17 -11.40
C LEU A 98 23.31 -13.58 -11.65
N GLY A 99 22.35 -12.91 -10.99
CA GLY A 99 20.96 -13.35 -10.92
C GLY A 99 20.76 -14.41 -9.85
N LYS A 100 19.50 -14.62 -9.43
CA LYS A 100 19.15 -15.71 -8.51
C LYS A 100 19.19 -17.05 -9.26
N ALA A 101 19.77 -18.07 -8.63
CA ALA A 101 19.62 -19.44 -9.10
C ALA A 101 18.16 -19.89 -8.90
N THR A 102 17.32 -19.73 -9.92
CA THR A 102 15.92 -20.15 -9.85
C THR A 102 15.80 -21.65 -10.12
N SER A 103 15.34 -22.43 -9.14
CA SER A 103 15.00 -23.85 -9.34
C SER A 103 13.62 -24.09 -9.96
N LYS A 104 12.94 -23.06 -10.48
CA LYS A 104 11.61 -23.20 -11.09
C LYS A 104 11.72 -23.40 -12.60
N ILE A 105 11.44 -24.62 -13.04
CA ILE A 105 11.01 -24.87 -14.43
C ILE A 105 9.59 -24.29 -14.52
N GLU A 106 9.45 -23.09 -15.07
CA GLU A 106 8.14 -22.57 -15.46
C GLU A 106 7.68 -23.32 -16.73
N GLN A 107 6.75 -24.26 -16.59
CA GLN A 107 5.96 -24.72 -17.73
C GLN A 107 5.09 -23.56 -18.19
N THR A 108 5.55 -22.82 -19.20
CA THR A 108 4.71 -21.88 -19.94
C THR A 108 3.76 -22.66 -20.82
N THR A 109 2.59 -23.03 -20.29
CA THR A 109 1.43 -23.24 -21.15
C THR A 109 1.04 -21.86 -21.67
N LYS A 110 1.34 -21.58 -22.95
CA LYS A 110 0.80 -20.41 -23.62
C LYS A 110 -0.71 -20.57 -23.72
N GLU A 111 -1.43 -20.03 -22.76
CA GLU A 111 -2.81 -19.58 -22.97
C GLU A 111 -2.78 -18.06 -23.09
N ASP A 112 -2.94 -17.60 -24.33
CA ASP A 112 -3.10 -16.20 -24.64
C ASP A 112 -4.36 -15.63 -23.97
N THR A 113 -4.22 -14.39 -23.46
CA THR A 113 -5.23 -13.31 -23.45
C THR A 113 -5.86 -12.91 -22.11
N LYS A 114 -5.48 -11.70 -21.65
CA LYS A 114 -6.23 -10.71 -20.85
C LYS A 114 -6.59 -11.07 -19.40
N ASN A 115 -5.83 -10.49 -18.46
CA ASN A 115 -6.23 -9.28 -17.71
C ASN A 115 -5.30 -9.13 -16.51
N ASN A 116 -4.37 -8.19 -16.59
CA ASN A 116 -3.72 -7.66 -15.40
C ASN A 116 -4.73 -6.68 -14.76
N LYS A 117 -5.79 -7.22 -14.13
CA LYS A 117 -6.62 -6.42 -13.23
C LYS A 117 -5.80 -6.25 -11.96
N GLN A 118 -5.27 -5.06 -11.78
CA GLN A 118 -4.88 -4.59 -10.46
C GLN A 118 -6.15 -4.63 -9.62
N GLU A 119 -6.23 -5.59 -8.70
CA GLU A 119 -7.35 -5.72 -7.78
C GLU A 119 -7.39 -4.44 -6.93
N ASP A 120 -8.46 -3.65 -7.13
CA ASP A 120 -8.72 -2.45 -6.38
C ASP A 120 -9.07 -2.87 -4.94
N ILE A 121 -8.51 -2.19 -3.95
CA ILE A 121 -8.76 -2.49 -2.53
C ILE A 121 -10.27 -2.36 -2.22
N ASP A 122 -10.98 -1.53 -2.99
CA ASP A 122 -12.43 -1.37 -2.94
C ASP A 122 -13.20 -2.63 -3.36
N ASP A 123 -12.63 -3.51 -4.18
CA ASP A 123 -13.26 -4.79 -4.57
C ASP A 123 -13.06 -5.88 -3.49
N LEU A 124 -11.93 -5.87 -2.76
CA LEU A 124 -11.68 -6.75 -1.60
C LEU A 124 -12.55 -6.39 -0.38
N LEU A 125 -12.94 -5.12 -0.25
CA LEU A 125 -13.82 -4.66 0.84
C LEU A 125 -15.28 -5.04 0.60
N LYS A 126 -15.73 -5.17 -0.65
CA LYS A 126 -17.09 -5.62 -0.99
C LYS A 126 -17.31 -7.09 -0.65
N GLU A 127 -16.30 -7.95 -0.82
CA GLU A 127 -16.40 -9.36 -0.43
C GLU A 127 -16.53 -9.55 1.10
N LEU A 128 -16.02 -8.62 1.91
CA LEU A 128 -16.16 -8.68 3.38
C LEU A 128 -17.54 -8.23 3.89
N GLU A 129 -18.34 -7.54 3.06
CA GLU A 129 -19.71 -7.14 3.43
C GLU A 129 -20.74 -8.25 3.19
N GLU A 130 -20.42 -9.27 2.38
CA GLU A 130 -21.33 -10.40 2.10
C GLU A 130 -21.38 -11.43 3.25
N ASP A 131 -20.40 -11.43 4.16
CA ASP A 131 -20.31 -12.39 5.28
C ASP A 131 -20.95 -11.92 6.60
N HIS A 132 -21.77 -10.86 6.58
CA HIS A 132 -22.63 -10.56 7.72
C HIS A 132 -23.86 -11.46 7.74
N ILE A 133 -23.66 -12.65 8.34
CA ILE A 133 -24.69 -13.49 8.96
C ILE A 133 -25.71 -12.59 9.64
N ILE A 134 -26.90 -12.54 9.04
CA ILE A 134 -28.08 -11.88 9.58
C ILE A 134 -28.48 -12.62 10.87
N ILE A 135 -27.99 -12.18 12.02
CA ILE A 135 -28.65 -12.49 13.29
C ILE A 135 -29.87 -11.57 13.38
N LYS A 136 -30.98 -12.00 12.78
CA LYS A 136 -32.30 -11.41 12.97
C LYS A 136 -32.59 -11.40 14.48
N LYS A 137 -32.62 -10.20 15.06
CA LYS A 137 -33.21 -9.96 16.39
C LYS A 137 -34.68 -10.41 16.33
N PRO A 138 -35.15 -11.34 17.18
CA PRO A 138 -36.55 -11.76 17.14
C PRO A 138 -37.43 -10.59 17.56
N ASN A 139 -38.30 -10.16 16.64
CA ASN A 139 -39.25 -9.08 16.86
C ASN A 139 -40.44 -9.62 17.66
N SER A 140 -40.78 -8.92 18.75
CA SER A 140 -41.93 -9.22 19.59
C SER A 140 -43.22 -8.70 18.94
N LYS A 141 -44.19 -9.57 18.67
CA LYS A 141 -45.59 -9.53 19.19
C LYS A 141 -46.62 -10.28 18.30
N ALA A 142 -47.61 -10.82 19.04
CA ALA A 142 -48.99 -11.16 18.68
C ALA A 142 -49.28 -12.60 18.19
N ILE A 143 -49.74 -13.45 19.11
CA ILE A 143 -51.17 -13.86 19.24
C ILE A 143 -51.51 -13.84 20.73
#